data_AF-A0A9D8DL06-F1
#
_entry.id   AF-A0A9D8DL06-F1
#
_cell.length_a   1.000
_cell.length_b   1.000
_cell.length_c   1.000
_cell.angle_alpha   90.00
_cell.angle_beta   90.00
_cell.angle_gamma   90.00
#
_symmetry.space_group_name_H-M   'P 1'
#
loop_
_entity.id
_entity.type
_entity.pdbx_description
1 polymer ?
#
loop_
_entity_poly.entity_id
_entity_poly.type
_entity_poly.pdbx_seq_one_letter_code
_entity_poly.pdbx_strand_id
1 'polypeptide(L)'
;MSGYSIRVASAIVASWVLHARVHDVRPDAVWLRWHAGRPDTAYLSPVPAWCLESDDAAKAAGAAPTGEGELLDALIATLLDQHLLPVAEALRTHGRVSKRSLHGAIASPLGNAFAWLDQLRAAPTAHIAQRASHFFDACGGRLGSSGRMIEGALGEHRQLFWCRDTCCLAYLRPGVGYCGTCNLLPWDERVAAWERTLQQTLANAQLG
;
A
#
# COMPACT_ATOMS: atom_id res chain seq x y z
N MET A 1 1.79 11.22 -8.25
CA MET A 1 2.32 10.24 -7.29
C MET A 1 1.29 9.24 -6.80
N SER A 2 0.30 9.60 -5.95
CA SER A 2 -0.58 8.60 -5.30
C SER A 2 -1.30 7.62 -6.26
N GLY A 3 -1.84 8.11 -7.39
CA GLY A 3 -2.46 7.24 -8.40
C GLY A 3 -1.48 6.32 -9.14
N TYR A 4 -0.21 6.69 -9.23
CA TYR A 4 0.84 5.83 -9.77
C TYR A 4 1.24 4.76 -8.75
N SER A 5 1.55 5.17 -7.52
CA SER A 5 2.00 4.29 -6.46
C SER A 5 1.00 3.16 -6.19
N ILE A 6 -0.31 3.44 -6.18
CA ILE A 6 -1.30 2.39 -5.93
C ILE A 6 -1.33 1.33 -7.03
N ARG A 7 -1.10 1.69 -8.30
CA ARG A 7 -1.13 0.75 -9.43
C ARG A 7 0.07 -0.20 -9.38
N VAL A 8 1.23 0.33 -9.02
CA VAL A 8 2.45 -0.47 -8.86
C VAL A 8 2.39 -1.31 -7.58
N ALA A 9 2.00 -0.72 -6.45
CA ALA A 9 2.21 -1.33 -5.14
C ALA A 9 1.15 -2.36 -4.72
N SER A 10 -0.12 -2.17 -5.08
CA SER A 10 -1.23 -2.94 -4.48
C SER A 10 -1.08 -4.45 -4.68
N ALA A 11 -0.77 -4.86 -5.91
CA ALA A 11 -0.66 -6.27 -6.27
C ALA A 11 0.55 -6.93 -5.60
N ILE A 12 1.66 -6.19 -5.43
CA ILE A 12 2.88 -6.72 -4.80
C ILE A 12 2.66 -6.85 -3.30
N VAL A 13 2.05 -5.85 -2.65
CA VAL A 13 1.69 -5.93 -1.23
C VAL A 13 0.77 -7.13 -1.00
N ALA A 14 -0.23 -7.32 -1.85
CA ALA A 14 -1.10 -8.51 -1.79
C ALA A 14 -0.32 -9.81 -1.97
N SER A 15 0.55 -9.92 -3.00
CA SER A 15 1.36 -11.11 -3.25
C SER A 15 2.28 -11.45 -2.07
N TRP A 16 2.91 -10.44 -1.47
CA TRP A 16 3.77 -10.63 -0.30
C TRP A 16 3.00 -11.03 0.95
N VAL A 17 1.90 -10.34 1.26
CA VAL A 17 1.11 -10.61 2.48
C VAL A 17 0.43 -11.98 2.41
N LEU A 18 -0.12 -12.34 1.25
CA LEU A 18 -0.95 -13.54 1.09
C LEU A 18 -0.15 -14.78 0.73
N HIS A 19 0.98 -14.63 0.05
CA HIS A 19 1.72 -15.76 -0.53
C HIS A 19 3.22 -15.75 -0.21
N ALA A 20 3.73 -14.74 0.52
CA ALA A 20 5.16 -14.57 0.75
C ALA A 20 5.97 -14.63 -0.55
N ARG A 21 5.47 -13.93 -1.57
CA ARG A 21 6.08 -13.78 -2.90
C ARG A 21 6.28 -12.31 -3.23
N VAL A 22 7.40 -11.99 -3.87
CA VAL A 22 7.72 -10.64 -4.31
C VAL A 22 7.96 -10.66 -5.81
N HIS A 23 7.17 -9.87 -6.53
CA HIS A 23 7.37 -9.64 -7.95
C HIS A 23 8.43 -8.55 -8.14
N ASP A 24 9.28 -8.73 -9.14
CA ASP A 24 10.16 -7.66 -9.56
C ASP A 24 9.34 -6.53 -10.16
N VAL A 25 9.46 -5.36 -9.54
CA VAL A 25 8.79 -4.15 -9.98
C VAL A 25 9.77 -3.03 -10.19
N ARG A 26 11.03 -3.34 -10.51
CA ARG A 26 11.94 -2.33 -11.07
C ARG A 26 11.31 -1.69 -12.31
N PRO A 27 11.65 -0.43 -12.66
CA PRO A 27 10.99 0.29 -13.74
C PRO A 27 10.99 -0.42 -15.10
N ASP A 28 11.98 -1.26 -15.37
CA ASP A 28 12.10 -2.09 -16.58
C ASP A 28 11.27 -3.39 -16.54
N ALA A 29 10.80 -3.81 -15.36
CA ALA A 29 9.96 -4.98 -15.14
C ALA A 29 8.45 -4.67 -15.06
N VAL A 30 8.06 -3.39 -15.10
CA VAL A 30 6.66 -2.95 -14.98
C VAL A 30 6.19 -2.24 -16.25
N TRP A 31 5.08 -2.69 -16.82
CA TRP A 31 4.41 -2.01 -17.92
C TRP A 31 3.18 -1.28 -17.42
N LEU A 32 2.98 -0.04 -17.86
CA LEU A 32 1.83 0.77 -17.46
C LEU A 32 0.96 1.11 -18.66
N ARG A 33 -0.34 0.79 -18.56
CA ARG A 33 -1.34 1.37 -19.46
C ARG A 33 -1.71 2.76 -18.95
N TRP A 34 -1.66 3.73 -19.85
CA TRP A 34 -2.07 5.10 -19.60
C TRP A 34 -3.43 5.35 -20.22
N HIS A 35 -4.30 6.04 -19.48
CA HIS A 35 -5.59 6.51 -19.97
C HIS A 35 -5.80 7.95 -19.55
N ALA A 36 -6.08 8.85 -20.50
CA ALA A 36 -6.26 10.28 -20.28
C ALA A 36 -5.14 10.93 -19.42
N GLY A 37 -3.88 10.58 -19.72
CA GLY A 37 -2.70 11.10 -19.01
C GLY A 37 -2.53 10.56 -17.58
N ARG A 38 -3.22 9.48 -17.20
CA ARG A 38 -3.13 8.86 -15.87
C ARG A 38 -2.76 7.38 -15.97
N PRO A 39 -1.95 6.85 -15.04
CA PRO A 39 -1.71 5.42 -14.96
C PRO A 39 -3.02 4.73 -14.58
N ASP A 40 -3.45 3.81 -15.43
CA ASP A 40 -4.70 3.08 -15.28
C ASP A 40 -4.44 1.68 -14.73
N THR A 41 -3.57 0.91 -15.39
CA THR A 41 -3.26 -0.48 -15.07
C THR A 41 -1.73 -0.69 -15.07
N ALA A 42 -1.23 -1.46 -14.11
CA ALA A 42 0.14 -1.98 -14.12
C ALA A 42 0.13 -3.47 -14.46
N TYR A 43 1.01 -3.87 -15.37
CA TYR A 43 1.25 -5.26 -15.74
C TYR A 43 2.61 -5.67 -15.17
N LEU A 44 2.62 -6.80 -14.49
CA LEU A 44 3.79 -7.40 -13.86
C LEU A 44 4.05 -8.76 -14.49
N SER A 45 5.28 -9.26 -14.36
CA SER A 45 5.58 -10.66 -14.66
C SER A 45 4.66 -11.58 -13.85
N PRO A 46 4.05 -12.62 -14.46
CA PRO A 46 3.26 -13.60 -13.73
C PRO A 46 4.11 -14.45 -12.77
N VAL A 47 5.42 -14.54 -13.03
CA VAL A 47 6.38 -15.24 -12.18
C VAL A 47 6.92 -14.27 -11.14
N PRO A 48 6.80 -14.55 -9.83
CA PRO A 48 7.46 -13.74 -8.80
C PRO A 48 8.96 -13.90 -8.93
N ALA A 49 9.70 -12.83 -8.65
CA ALA A 49 11.16 -12.88 -8.71
C ALA A 49 11.76 -13.53 -7.45
N TRP A 50 11.10 -13.38 -6.30
CA TRP A 50 11.55 -13.96 -5.03
C TRP A 50 10.40 -14.62 -4.26
N CYS A 51 10.72 -15.69 -3.54
CA CYS A 51 9.79 -16.42 -2.66
C CYS A 51 10.53 -17.00 -1.45
N LEU A 52 9.79 -17.51 -0.46
CA LEU A 52 10.39 -18.27 0.64
C LEU A 52 10.98 -19.60 0.15
N GLU A 53 12.02 -20.09 0.84
CA GLU A 53 12.62 -21.41 0.60
C GLU A 53 11.58 -22.54 0.63
N SER A 54 10.54 -22.42 1.45
CA SER A 54 9.47 -23.42 1.58
C SER A 54 8.42 -23.39 0.46
N ASP A 55 8.49 -22.46 -0.50
CA ASP A 55 7.50 -22.32 -1.58
C ASP A 55 7.93 -23.06 -2.86
N ASP A 56 7.75 -24.38 -2.87
CA ASP A 56 8.12 -25.24 -4.01
C ASP A 56 7.42 -24.84 -5.31
N ALA A 57 6.18 -24.35 -5.22
CA ALA A 57 5.41 -23.93 -6.39
C ALA A 57 6.00 -22.68 -7.05
N ALA A 58 6.39 -21.67 -6.26
CA ALA A 58 7.04 -20.47 -6.79
C ALA A 58 8.44 -20.78 -7.35
N LYS A 59 9.21 -21.64 -6.66
CA LYS A 59 10.52 -22.10 -7.14
C LYS A 59 10.41 -22.83 -8.48
N ALA A 60 9.44 -23.74 -8.63
CA ALA A 60 9.19 -24.44 -9.89
C ALA A 60 8.78 -23.50 -11.03
N ALA A 61 8.12 -22.37 -10.71
CA ALA A 61 7.78 -21.32 -11.67
C ALA A 61 8.98 -20.41 -12.05
N GLY A 62 10.11 -20.52 -11.35
CA GLY A 62 11.34 -19.76 -11.63
C GLY A 62 11.67 -18.65 -10.62
N ALA A 63 10.98 -18.58 -9.48
CA ALA A 63 11.31 -17.62 -8.42
C ALA A 63 12.59 -18.01 -7.68
N ALA A 64 13.40 -17.03 -7.31
CA ALA A 64 14.57 -17.26 -6.49
C ALA A 64 14.17 -17.44 -5.01
N PRO A 65 14.57 -18.54 -4.35
CA PRO A 65 14.28 -18.74 -2.93
C PRO A 65 15.13 -17.82 -2.05
N THR A 66 14.56 -17.38 -0.93
CA THR A 66 15.20 -16.47 0.03
C THR A 66 14.60 -16.65 1.44
N GLY A 67 15.27 -16.10 2.45
CA GLY A 67 14.73 -16.02 3.82
C GLY A 67 13.64 -14.97 3.99
N GLU A 68 12.91 -14.99 5.11
CA GLU A 68 11.80 -14.05 5.33
C GLU A 68 12.24 -12.58 5.43
N GLY A 69 13.36 -12.32 6.12
CA GLY A 69 13.92 -10.95 6.21
C GLY A 69 14.40 -10.45 4.85
N GLU A 70 15.14 -11.28 4.13
CA GLU A 70 15.64 -10.99 2.80
C GLU A 70 14.49 -10.77 1.78
N LEU A 71 13.37 -11.47 1.93
CA LEU A 71 12.19 -11.26 1.10
C LEU A 71 11.57 -9.87 1.32
N LEU A 72 11.49 -9.41 2.58
CA LEU A 72 11.05 -8.04 2.90
C LEU A 72 12.05 -7.00 2.36
N ASP A 73 13.34 -7.27 2.48
CA ASP A 73 14.38 -6.40 1.92
C ASP A 73 14.27 -6.31 0.40
N ALA A 74 14.03 -7.44 -0.28
CA ALA A 74 13.81 -7.49 -1.72
C ALA A 74 12.57 -6.65 -2.12
N LEU A 75 11.46 -6.79 -1.38
CA LEU A 75 10.25 -5.98 -1.59
C LEU A 75 10.55 -4.47 -1.47
N ILE A 76 11.23 -4.06 -0.41
CA ILE A 76 11.55 -2.64 -0.16
C ILE A 76 12.50 -2.13 -1.24
N ALA A 77 13.53 -2.90 -1.59
CA ALA A 77 14.51 -2.50 -2.59
C ALA A 77 13.86 -2.28 -3.96
N THR A 78 13.09 -3.26 -4.46
CA THR A 78 12.46 -3.17 -5.79
C THR A 78 11.36 -2.11 -5.84
N LEU A 79 10.50 -2.05 -4.81
CA LEU A 79 9.34 -1.17 -4.81
C LEU A 79 9.67 0.27 -4.45
N LEU A 80 10.50 0.48 -3.42
CA LEU A 80 10.78 1.83 -2.92
C LEU A 80 12.06 2.37 -3.51
N ASP A 81 13.18 1.72 -3.24
CA ASP A 81 14.50 2.29 -3.49
C ASP A 81 14.83 2.38 -4.98
N GLN A 82 14.41 1.38 -5.76
CA GLN A 82 14.67 1.30 -7.19
C GLN A 82 13.53 1.87 -8.06
N HIS A 83 12.38 2.19 -7.46
CA HIS A 83 11.19 2.61 -8.22
C HIS A 83 10.48 3.84 -7.65
N LEU A 84 9.70 3.71 -6.58
CA LEU A 84 8.80 4.80 -6.15
C LEU A 84 9.55 6.02 -5.60
N LEU A 85 10.66 5.85 -4.89
CA LEU A 85 11.46 6.96 -4.36
C LEU A 85 12.20 7.73 -5.47
N PRO A 86 12.87 7.07 -6.45
CA PRO A 86 13.39 7.76 -7.63
C PRO A 86 12.34 8.56 -8.39
N VAL A 87 11.14 7.99 -8.61
CA VAL A 87 10.04 8.71 -9.27
C VAL A 87 9.59 9.93 -8.45
N ALA A 88 9.48 9.79 -7.12
CA ALA A 88 9.16 10.92 -6.25
C ALA A 88 10.23 12.01 -6.34
N GLU A 89 11.51 11.66 -6.33
CA GLU A 89 12.60 12.61 -6.44
C GLU A 89 12.58 13.35 -7.78
N ALA A 90 12.35 12.63 -8.89
CA ALA A 90 12.18 13.24 -10.20
C ALA A 90 10.97 14.19 -10.25
N LEU A 91 9.85 13.85 -9.61
CA LEU A 91 8.70 14.77 -9.51
C LEU A 91 9.02 16.00 -8.65
N ARG A 92 9.84 15.82 -7.60
CA ARG A 92 10.27 16.90 -6.71
C ARG A 92 11.09 17.95 -7.44
N THR A 93 11.94 17.57 -8.40
CA THR A 93 12.75 18.52 -9.17
C THR A 93 11.94 19.33 -10.17
N HIS A 94 10.76 18.85 -10.57
CA HIS A 94 9.88 19.52 -11.55
C HIS A 94 8.69 20.27 -10.91
N GLY A 95 8.54 20.22 -9.59
CA GLY A 95 7.37 20.77 -8.90
C GLY A 95 7.70 21.38 -7.53
N ARG A 96 6.71 22.07 -6.95
CA ARG A 96 6.81 22.67 -5.61
C ARG A 96 6.24 21.77 -4.52
N VAL A 97 6.51 20.47 -4.58
CA VAL A 97 6.00 19.49 -3.59
C VAL A 97 7.14 19.08 -2.66
N SER A 98 6.89 19.13 -1.35
CA SER A 98 7.91 18.72 -0.36
C SER A 98 8.21 17.22 -0.46
N LYS A 99 9.45 16.82 -0.12
CA LYS A 99 9.83 15.41 0.01
C LYS A 99 8.87 14.64 0.94
N ARG A 100 8.53 15.24 2.08
CA ARG A 100 7.58 14.67 3.05
C ARG A 100 6.20 14.41 2.44
N SER A 101 5.68 15.35 1.63
CA SER A 101 4.39 15.18 0.96
C SER A 101 4.42 14.09 -0.12
N LEU A 102 5.53 13.98 -0.87
CA LEU A 102 5.71 12.91 -1.85
C LEU A 102 5.80 11.53 -1.20
N HIS A 103 6.54 11.43 -0.09
CA HIS A 103 6.61 10.21 0.72
C HIS A 103 5.23 9.86 1.28
N GLY A 104 4.47 10.83 1.80
CA GLY A 104 3.09 10.61 2.22
C GLY A 104 2.17 10.15 1.08
N ALA A 105 2.41 10.62 -0.14
CA ALA A 105 1.70 10.17 -1.33
C ALA A 105 2.09 8.76 -1.81
N ILE A 106 3.23 8.23 -1.37
CA ILE A 106 3.65 6.82 -1.54
C ILE A 106 3.09 5.95 -0.40
N ALA A 107 3.27 6.37 0.86
CA ALA A 107 2.87 5.62 2.03
C ALA A 107 1.36 5.42 2.11
N SER A 108 0.58 6.44 1.72
CA SER A 108 -0.89 6.35 1.70
C SER A 108 -1.43 5.16 0.92
N PRO A 109 -1.09 4.97 -0.37
CA PRO A 109 -1.60 3.84 -1.12
C PRO A 109 -1.07 2.50 -0.63
N LEU A 110 0.16 2.45 -0.10
CA LEU A 110 0.69 1.24 0.56
C LEU A 110 -0.14 0.86 1.79
N GLY A 111 -0.37 1.80 2.71
CA GLY A 111 -1.20 1.57 3.90
C GLY A 111 -2.63 1.20 3.56
N ASN A 112 -3.21 1.84 2.54
CA ASN A 112 -4.53 1.47 2.03
C ASN A 112 -4.56 0.06 1.45
N ALA A 113 -3.49 -0.44 0.82
CA ALA A 113 -3.45 -1.80 0.31
C ALA A 113 -3.59 -2.82 1.45
N PHE A 114 -2.91 -2.62 2.58
CA PHE A 114 -3.10 -3.45 3.78
C PHE A 114 -4.53 -3.36 4.33
N ALA A 115 -5.08 -2.14 4.43
CA ALA A 115 -6.46 -1.94 4.89
C ALA A 115 -7.48 -2.64 3.98
N TRP A 116 -7.26 -2.64 2.65
CA TRP A 116 -8.12 -3.33 1.70
C TRP A 116 -8.03 -4.85 1.81
N LEU A 117 -6.84 -5.41 2.03
CA LEU A 117 -6.69 -6.85 2.28
C LEU A 117 -7.50 -7.29 3.51
N ASP A 118 -7.50 -6.48 4.56
CA ASP A 118 -8.30 -6.74 5.76
C ASP A 118 -9.80 -6.59 5.52
N GLN A 119 -10.22 -5.53 4.80
CA GLN A 119 -11.60 -5.32 4.42
C GLN A 119 -12.15 -6.46 3.56
N LEU A 120 -11.34 -7.00 2.65
CA LEU A 120 -11.68 -8.15 1.81
C LEU A 120 -11.59 -9.49 2.54
N ARG A 121 -11.19 -9.50 3.82
CA ARG A 121 -10.96 -10.73 4.61
C ARG A 121 -10.00 -11.70 3.93
N ALA A 122 -9.01 -11.18 3.23
CA ALA A 122 -8.06 -11.98 2.45
C ALA A 122 -7.10 -12.81 3.33
N ALA A 123 -6.88 -12.38 4.57
CA ALA A 123 -6.12 -13.09 5.60
C ALA A 123 -6.58 -12.63 7.01
N PRO A 124 -6.19 -13.33 8.10
CA PRO A 124 -6.49 -12.88 9.45
C PRO A 124 -5.98 -11.46 9.73
N THR A 125 -6.80 -10.63 10.37
CA THR A 125 -6.47 -9.22 10.68
C THR A 125 -5.14 -9.06 11.39
N ALA A 126 -4.84 -9.92 12.38
CA ALA A 126 -3.58 -9.89 13.12
C ALA A 126 -2.35 -10.12 12.21
N HIS A 127 -2.45 -11.02 11.22
CA HIS A 127 -1.38 -11.26 10.25
C HIS A 127 -1.14 -10.05 9.35
N ILE A 128 -2.21 -9.42 8.85
CA ILE A 128 -2.12 -8.23 8.01
C ILE A 128 -1.53 -7.05 8.80
N ALA A 129 -1.97 -6.86 10.05
CA ALA A 129 -1.45 -5.83 10.94
C ALA A 129 0.05 -6.02 11.22
N GLN A 130 0.47 -7.26 11.50
CA GLN A 130 1.88 -7.60 11.72
C GLN A 130 2.73 -7.33 10.46
N ARG A 131 2.28 -7.80 9.29
CA ARG A 131 2.97 -7.55 8.01
C ARG A 131 3.07 -6.05 7.71
N ALA A 132 2.01 -5.28 7.96
CA ALA A 132 2.04 -3.84 7.78
C ALA A 132 3.04 -3.16 8.73
N SER A 133 3.06 -3.54 10.01
CA SER A 133 4.05 -3.01 10.97
C SER A 133 5.46 -3.30 10.49
N HIS A 134 5.80 -4.56 10.22
CA HIS A 134 7.13 -4.96 9.77
C HIS A 134 7.57 -4.18 8.52
N PHE A 135 6.65 -3.99 7.55
CA PHE A 135 6.94 -3.22 6.35
C PHE A 135 7.26 -1.75 6.66
N PHE A 136 6.42 -1.06 7.43
CA PHE A 136 6.62 0.36 7.73
C PHE A 136 7.79 0.61 8.68
N ASP A 137 8.06 -0.32 9.60
CA ASP A 137 9.23 -0.29 10.48
C ASP A 137 10.52 -0.42 9.67
N ALA A 138 10.60 -1.39 8.74
CA ALA A 138 11.74 -1.57 7.85
C ALA A 138 11.92 -0.40 6.86
N CYS A 139 10.84 0.28 6.48
CA CYS A 139 10.94 1.52 5.71
C CYS A 139 11.64 2.65 6.49
N GLY A 140 11.57 2.65 7.82
CA GLY A 140 12.19 3.63 8.70
C GLY A 140 11.81 5.08 8.34
N GLY A 141 12.78 6.00 8.43
CA GLY A 141 12.57 7.42 8.12
C GLY A 141 12.11 7.74 6.68
N ARG A 142 12.12 6.76 5.76
CA ARG A 142 11.60 6.92 4.40
C ARG A 142 10.08 7.07 4.42
N LEU A 143 9.35 6.12 5.01
CA LEU A 143 7.89 6.11 5.02
C LEU A 143 7.26 5.97 6.41
N GLY A 144 7.98 5.47 7.42
CA GLY A 144 7.42 5.10 8.72
C GLY A 144 6.78 6.26 9.50
N SER A 145 7.19 7.50 9.24
CA SER A 145 6.56 8.69 9.85
C SER A 145 5.38 9.26 9.05
N SER A 146 4.95 8.56 8.00
CA SER A 146 3.88 9.05 7.10
C SER A 146 2.48 8.73 7.61
N GLY A 147 2.35 7.81 8.56
CA GLY A 147 1.11 7.33 9.13
C GLY A 147 1.30 6.00 9.84
N ARG A 148 0.18 5.40 10.27
CA ARG A 148 0.15 4.12 10.98
C ARG A 148 -1.12 3.35 10.67
N MET A 149 -1.06 2.03 10.79
CA MET A 149 -2.28 1.22 10.84
C MET A 149 -2.98 1.45 12.17
N ILE A 150 -4.30 1.56 12.14
CA ILE A 150 -5.16 1.61 13.31
C ILE A 150 -6.27 0.57 13.15
N GLU A 151 -6.78 0.07 14.25
CA GLU A 151 -7.98 -0.75 14.26
C GLU A 151 -9.19 0.13 14.58
N GLY A 152 -10.19 0.11 13.70
CA GLY A 152 -11.52 0.64 13.98
C GLY A 152 -12.44 -0.48 14.44
N ALA A 153 -13.35 -0.15 15.34
CA ALA A 153 -14.31 -1.09 15.92
C ALA A 153 -15.73 -0.55 15.83
N LEU A 154 -16.68 -1.42 15.46
CA LEU A 154 -18.12 -1.16 15.53
C LEU A 154 -18.81 -2.42 16.05
N GLY A 155 -19.16 -2.41 17.35
CA GLY A 155 -19.55 -3.63 18.06
C GLY A 155 -18.43 -4.68 18.03
N GLU A 156 -18.75 -5.91 17.65
CA GLU A 156 -17.79 -7.01 17.48
C GLU A 156 -17.00 -6.93 16.16
N HIS A 157 -17.39 -6.03 15.24
CA HIS A 157 -16.72 -5.92 13.95
C HIS A 157 -15.46 -5.06 14.08
N ARG A 158 -14.31 -5.65 13.70
CA ARG A 158 -13.01 -4.98 13.63
C ARG A 158 -12.55 -4.85 12.17
N GLN A 159 -11.89 -3.74 11.87
CA GLN A 159 -11.26 -3.51 10.56
C GLN A 159 -10.04 -2.60 10.71
N LEU A 160 -9.02 -2.84 9.90
CA LEU A 160 -7.84 -2.00 9.81
C LEU A 160 -8.07 -0.77 8.91
N PHE A 161 -7.53 0.37 9.34
CA PHE A 161 -7.48 1.60 8.57
C PHE A 161 -6.06 2.16 8.56
N TRP A 162 -5.66 2.77 7.43
CA TRP A 162 -4.44 3.55 7.39
C TRP A 162 -4.69 4.98 7.86
N CYS A 163 -4.17 5.36 9.02
CA CYS A 163 -4.25 6.71 9.55
C CYS A 163 -3.03 7.53 9.12
N ARG A 164 -3.22 8.58 8.32
CA ARG A 164 -2.11 9.40 7.83
C ARG A 164 -1.67 10.41 8.87
N ASP A 165 -0.36 10.58 8.99
CA ASP A 165 0.29 11.67 9.74
C ASP A 165 0.94 12.70 8.79
N THR A 166 0.83 12.47 7.48
CA THR A 166 1.36 13.35 6.43
C THR A 166 0.32 13.66 5.36
N CYS A 167 0.34 14.90 4.87
CA CYS A 167 -0.57 15.32 3.81
C CYS A 167 -0.04 14.88 2.44
N CYS A 168 -0.84 14.08 1.75
CA CYS A 168 -0.58 13.61 0.38
C CYS A 168 -1.01 14.60 -0.73
N LEU A 169 -1.68 15.70 -0.35
CA LEU A 169 -2.22 16.74 -1.25
C LEU A 169 -3.26 16.25 -2.28
N ALA A 170 -3.85 15.07 -2.11
CA ALA A 170 -4.81 14.52 -3.06
C ALA A 170 -6.07 15.40 -3.24
N TYR A 171 -6.45 16.16 -2.21
CA TYR A 171 -7.60 17.08 -2.21
C TYR A 171 -7.41 18.31 -3.12
N LEU A 172 -6.19 18.60 -3.55
CA LEU A 172 -5.94 19.67 -4.53
C LEU A 172 -6.38 19.29 -5.95
N ARG A 173 -6.76 18.04 -6.19
CA ARG A 173 -7.28 17.60 -7.48
C ARG A 173 -8.75 18.01 -7.61
N PRO A 174 -9.18 18.56 -8.77
CA PRO A 174 -10.58 18.89 -9.01
C PRO A 174 -11.52 17.71 -8.73
N GLY A 175 -12.59 17.96 -7.96
CA GLY A 175 -13.57 16.96 -7.58
C GLY A 175 -13.13 15.95 -6.52
N VAL A 176 -11.94 16.12 -5.93
CA VAL A 176 -11.44 15.23 -4.87
C VAL A 176 -11.50 15.95 -3.53
N GLY A 177 -12.35 15.47 -2.62
CA GLY A 177 -12.39 15.96 -1.24
C GLY A 177 -11.27 15.41 -0.36
N TYR A 178 -11.35 15.66 0.94
CA TYR A 178 -10.50 14.99 1.93
C TYR A 178 -10.87 13.51 2.03
N CYS A 179 -9.87 12.64 2.14
CA CYS A 179 -10.11 11.24 2.47
C CYS A 179 -10.43 11.11 3.96
N GLY A 180 -11.21 10.09 4.36
CA GLY A 180 -11.52 9.80 5.78
C GLY A 180 -10.28 9.48 6.64
N THR A 181 -9.11 9.38 6.03
CA THR A 181 -7.82 9.16 6.69
C THR A 181 -6.89 10.38 6.61
N CYS A 182 -7.39 11.53 6.18
CA CYS A 182 -6.59 12.74 5.95
C CYS A 182 -6.11 13.34 7.28
N ASN A 183 -4.83 13.72 7.34
CA ASN A 183 -4.25 14.36 8.52
C ASN A 183 -4.69 15.82 8.71
N LEU A 184 -5.41 16.39 7.74
CA LEU A 184 -5.98 17.74 7.83
C LEU A 184 -7.38 17.74 8.45
N LEU A 185 -8.00 16.57 8.60
CA LEU A 185 -9.28 16.45 9.28
C LEU A 185 -9.07 16.31 10.80
N PRO A 186 -9.95 16.92 11.61
CA PRO A 186 -10.05 16.64 13.05
C PRO A 186 -10.18 15.13 13.35
N TRP A 187 -9.67 14.69 14.51
CA TRP A 187 -9.64 13.27 14.86
C TRP A 187 -11.03 12.64 14.87
N ASP A 188 -12.02 13.33 15.44
CA ASP A 188 -13.42 12.93 15.49
C ASP A 188 -14.05 12.77 14.09
N GLU A 189 -13.75 13.68 13.15
CA GLU A 189 -14.21 13.55 11.77
C GLU A 189 -13.64 12.30 11.07
N ARG A 190 -12.39 11.94 11.39
CA ARG A 190 -11.74 10.73 10.85
C ARG A 190 -12.34 9.47 11.47
N VAL A 191 -12.56 9.46 12.78
CA VAL A 191 -13.25 8.36 13.48
C VAL A 191 -14.63 8.15 12.89
N ALA A 192 -15.42 9.22 12.74
CA ALA A 192 -16.75 9.14 12.14
C ALA A 192 -16.68 8.62 10.69
N ALA A 193 -15.63 8.92 9.93
CA ALA A 193 -15.44 8.37 8.59
C ALA A 193 -15.11 6.87 8.60
N TRP A 194 -14.34 6.39 9.58
CA TRP A 194 -14.07 4.96 9.77
C TRP A 194 -15.33 4.21 10.20
N GLU A 195 -16.10 4.76 11.14
CA GLU A 195 -17.39 4.22 11.57
C GLU A 195 -18.37 4.08 10.41
N ARG A 196 -18.51 5.11 9.55
CA ARG A 196 -19.32 5.01 8.33
C ARG A 196 -18.84 3.90 7.39
N THR A 197 -17.53 3.72 7.27
CA THR A 197 -16.96 2.64 6.46
C THR A 197 -17.28 1.26 7.05
N LEU A 198 -17.16 1.10 8.37
CA LEU A 198 -17.53 -0.13 9.09
C LEU A 198 -19.02 -0.44 8.91
N GLN A 199 -19.89 0.56 9.06
CA GLN A 199 -21.33 0.43 8.82
C GLN A 199 -21.62 -0.07 7.40
N GLN A 200 -20.96 0.50 6.39
CA GLN A 200 -21.12 0.08 5.01
C GLN A 200 -20.61 -1.35 4.76
N THR A 201 -19.45 -1.70 5.31
CA THR A 201 -18.90 -3.07 5.20
C THR A 201 -19.86 -4.08 5.80
N LEU A 202 -20.43 -3.80 6.98
CA LEU A 202 -21.41 -4.66 7.64
C LEU A 202 -22.71 -4.77 6.83
N ALA A 203 -23.24 -3.66 6.32
CA ALA A 203 -24.43 -3.67 5.48
C ALA A 203 -24.22 -4.52 4.21
N ASN A 204 -23.05 -4.43 3.57
CA ASN A 204 -22.73 -5.25 2.41
C ASN A 204 -22.61 -6.74 2.76
N ALA A 205 -22.05 -7.08 3.93
CA ALA A 205 -21.91 -8.47 4.37
C ALA A 205 -23.25 -9.13 4.72
N GLN A 206 -24.28 -8.35 5.06
CA GLN A 206 -25.63 -8.86 5.33
C GLN A 206 -26.44 -9.13 4.05
N LEU A 207 -25.96 -8.66 2.89
CA LEU A 207 -26.63 -8.78 1.60
C LEU A 207 -26.03 -9.90 0.70
N GLY A 208 -24.93 -10.51 1.11
CA GLY A 208 -24.25 -11.62 0.40
C GLY A 208 -24.43 -12.94 1.13
#